data_AF-A0A4Y4C1Q9-F1
#
_entry.id   AF-A0A4Y4C1Q9-F1
#
_cell.length_a   1.000
_cell.length_b   1.000
_cell.length_c   1.000
_cell.angle_alpha   90.00
_cell.angle_beta   90.00
_cell.angle_gamma   90.00
#
_symmetry.space_group_name_H-M   'P 1'
#
loop_
_entity.id
_entity.type
_entity.pdbx_description
1 polymer ?
#
loop_
_entity_poly.entity_id
_entity_poly.type
_entity_poly.pdbx_seq_one_letter_code
_entity_poly.pdbx_strand_id
1 'polypeptide(L)'
;MKLSRTLPAALPGAVLALGVTACSSDDSDDNNTGKSTGTATESASWPVTVEHTLGSSTIEEKPERIVVLHEAGIDPVLSLGLEPVAMFEIQGGDESMP
;
A
#
# COMPACT_ATOMS: atom_id res chain seq x y z
N MET A 1 -60.77 16.68 -3.91
CA MET A 1 -61.86 15.80 -4.40
C MET A 1 -61.25 14.53 -4.97
N LYS A 2 -61.71 13.36 -4.47
CA LYS A 2 -61.47 11.98 -4.98
C LYS A 2 -60.04 11.46 -4.73
N LEU A 3 -59.71 10.75 -3.62
CA LEU A 3 -60.28 9.49 -3.11
C LEU A 3 -60.32 8.45 -4.25
N SER A 4 -59.65 7.29 -4.28
CA SER A 4 -58.92 6.46 -3.31
C SER A 4 -58.70 5.10 -4.00
N ARG A 5 -57.64 4.38 -3.63
CA ARG A 5 -57.59 2.90 -3.51
C ARG A 5 -56.21 2.52 -2.94
N THR A 6 -55.95 2.67 -1.63
CA THR A 6 -56.04 1.61 -0.58
C THR A 6 -55.41 0.26 -1.02
N LEU A 7 -54.17 -0.12 -0.66
CA LEU A 7 -53.62 -0.55 0.67
C LEU A 7 -54.09 -1.99 1.05
N PRO A 8 -53.37 -2.84 1.83
CA PRO A 8 -51.93 -3.22 1.99
C PRO A 8 -51.71 -4.75 2.21
N ALA A 9 -50.46 -5.17 2.41
CA ALA A 9 -50.06 -6.12 3.48
C ALA A 9 -48.59 -5.83 3.84
N ALA A 10 -48.30 -4.95 4.80
CA ALA A 10 -48.16 -5.23 6.23
C ALA A 10 -47.01 -6.20 6.57
N LEU A 11 -45.84 -5.65 6.92
CA LEU A 11 -44.92 -6.21 7.91
C LEU A 11 -44.24 -5.02 8.63
N PRO A 12 -44.38 -4.89 9.97
CA PRO A 12 -44.11 -3.68 10.73
C PRO A 12 -42.61 -3.42 10.95
N GLY A 13 -42.26 -2.14 11.06
CA GLY A 13 -40.88 -1.69 11.25
C GLY A 13 -40.30 -1.95 12.64
N ALA A 14 -38.97 -1.91 12.70
CA ALA A 14 -38.20 -1.59 13.88
C ALA A 14 -36.92 -0.86 13.43
N VAL A 15 -36.85 0.43 13.76
CA VAL A 15 -35.62 1.22 13.73
C VAL A 15 -34.72 0.69 14.83
N LEU A 16 -33.62 0.01 14.47
CA LEU A 16 -32.51 -0.26 15.38
C LEU A 16 -31.20 0.22 14.73
N ALA A 17 -30.82 1.45 15.06
CA ALA A 17 -29.42 1.84 15.04
C ALA A 17 -28.71 1.09 16.17
N LEU A 18 -27.96 0.03 15.85
CA LEU A 18 -26.97 -0.57 16.74
C LEU A 18 -25.80 -1.12 15.92
N GLY A 19 -24.62 -0.55 16.20
CA GLY A 19 -23.37 -1.29 16.28
C GLY A 19 -22.73 -1.68 14.95
N VAL A 20 -21.67 -0.95 14.59
CA VAL A 20 -20.54 -1.51 13.85
C VAL A 20 -20.16 -2.84 14.51
N THR A 21 -20.50 -3.96 13.88
CA THR A 21 -20.04 -5.27 14.33
C THR A 21 -18.55 -5.31 14.11
N ALA A 22 -17.85 -5.32 15.24
CA ALA A 22 -16.43 -5.60 15.37
C ALA A 22 -16.01 -6.70 14.39
N CYS A 23 -15.08 -6.35 13.48
CA CYS A 23 -14.21 -7.34 12.87
C CYS A 23 -13.27 -7.83 13.97
N SER A 24 -13.74 -8.80 14.76
CA SER A 24 -12.94 -9.55 15.73
C SER A 24 -12.70 -10.92 15.13
N SER A 25 -11.51 -11.14 14.59
CA SER A 25 -10.93 -12.47 14.43
C SER A 25 -9.74 -12.55 15.38
N ASP A 26 -9.92 -13.34 16.43
CA ASP A 26 -8.92 -13.82 17.38
C ASP A 26 -9.20 -15.32 17.50
N ASP A 27 -8.29 -16.28 17.45
CA ASP A 27 -6.94 -16.50 16.88
C ASP A 27 -6.77 -18.02 17.03
N SER A 28 -6.28 -18.75 16.03
CA SER A 28 -5.66 -20.08 16.22
C SER A 28 -4.99 -20.56 14.92
N ASP A 29 -3.65 -20.54 14.97
CA ASP A 29 -2.72 -21.47 14.34
C ASP A 29 -2.67 -21.57 12.81
N ASP A 30 -1.90 -20.69 12.17
CA ASP A 30 -0.65 -21.11 11.52
C ASP A 30 0.23 -19.89 11.22
N ASN A 31 1.33 -19.80 11.96
CA ASN A 31 2.21 -18.64 12.02
C ASN A 31 3.18 -18.66 10.84
N ASN A 32 2.71 -18.27 9.65
CA ASN A 32 3.60 -17.86 8.56
C ASN A 32 2.92 -16.88 7.62
N THR A 33 2.76 -15.65 8.10
CA THR A 33 2.69 -14.51 7.18
C THR A 33 3.73 -13.51 7.64
N GLY A 34 4.84 -13.46 6.89
CA GLY A 34 5.73 -12.30 6.85
C GLY A 34 4.93 -11.10 6.38
N LYS A 35 4.15 -10.52 7.28
CA LYS A 35 3.52 -9.22 7.12
C LYS A 35 4.64 -8.20 7.30
N SER A 36 5.25 -7.81 6.17
CA SER A 36 6.01 -6.56 6.13
C SER A 36 5.03 -5.40 6.24
N THR A 37 4.61 -5.10 7.46
CA THR A 37 4.08 -3.79 7.81
C THR A 37 5.31 -2.89 7.91
N GLY A 38 5.67 -2.25 6.80
CA GLY A 38 6.75 -1.27 6.77
C GLY A 38 6.39 -0.03 7.58
N THR A 39 6.51 -0.10 8.90
CA THR A 39 6.67 1.08 9.73
C THR A 39 8.08 1.62 9.48
N ALA A 40 8.16 2.69 8.68
CA ALA A 40 9.39 3.44 8.50
C ALA A 40 9.86 3.98 9.87
N THR A 41 10.98 3.44 10.38
CA THR A 41 11.99 4.01 11.30
C THR A 41 12.89 2.92 11.90
N GLU A 42 12.57 1.63 11.73
CA GLU A 42 13.55 0.59 12.04
C GLU A 42 14.76 0.76 11.11
N SER A 43 15.92 1.05 11.70
CA SER A 43 17.19 1.05 10.99
C SER A 43 17.32 -0.33 10.38
N ALA A 44 17.21 -0.43 9.04
CA ALA A 44 17.33 -1.70 8.35
C ALA A 44 18.58 -2.42 8.88
N SER A 45 18.39 -3.64 9.39
CA SER A 45 19.50 -4.45 9.89
C SER A 45 20.29 -4.93 8.68
N TRP A 46 21.53 -4.48 8.56
CA TRP A 46 22.46 -4.96 7.54
C TRP A 46 23.19 -6.20 8.04
N PRO A 47 23.56 -7.15 7.17
CA PRO A 47 23.42 -7.15 5.71
C PRO A 47 21.99 -7.47 5.23
N VAL A 48 21.63 -6.96 4.04
CA VAL A 48 20.35 -7.25 3.37
C VAL A 48 20.62 -7.93 2.03
N THR A 49 20.10 -9.14 1.83
CA THR A 49 20.17 -9.87 0.55
C THR A 49 18.85 -9.74 -0.21
N VAL A 50 18.95 -9.35 -1.48
CA VAL A 50 17.84 -9.22 -2.41
C VAL A 50 17.97 -10.27 -3.50
N GLU A 51 16.94 -11.11 -3.65
CA GLU A 51 16.82 -12.09 -4.72
C GLU A 51 16.15 -11.47 -5.94
N HIS A 52 16.67 -11.76 -7.13
CA HIS A 52 16.16 -11.27 -8.40
C HIS A 52 16.37 -12.29 -9.52
N THR A 53 15.80 -12.05 -10.70
CA THR A 53 15.86 -13.01 -11.82
C THR A 53 17.28 -13.35 -12.29
N LEU A 54 18.26 -12.49 -12.00
CA LEU A 54 19.68 -12.69 -12.31
C LEU A 54 20.49 -13.39 -11.20
N GLY A 55 19.85 -13.87 -10.13
CA GLY A 55 20.51 -14.44 -8.94
C GLY A 55 20.23 -13.62 -7.68
N SER A 56 21.24 -13.34 -6.88
CA SER A 56 21.10 -12.57 -5.64
C SER A 56 22.18 -11.50 -5.49
N SER A 57 21.83 -10.43 -4.78
CA SER A 57 22.75 -9.34 -4.44
C SER A 57 22.65 -9.03 -2.95
N THR A 58 23.79 -9.04 -2.26
CA THR A 58 23.87 -8.65 -0.84
C THR A 58 24.40 -7.23 -0.72
N ILE A 59 23.70 -6.43 0.09
CA ILE A 59 24.12 -5.11 0.49
C ILE A 59 24.61 -5.24 1.94
N GLU A 60 25.91 -5.08 2.14
CA GLU A 60 26.59 -5.38 3.41
C GLU A 60 26.36 -4.31 4.49
N GLU A 61 26.17 -3.06 4.07
CA GLU A 61 26.07 -1.90 4.95
C GLU A 61 25.12 -0.85 4.38
N LYS A 62 24.80 0.16 5.20
CA LYS A 62 23.88 1.22 4.79
C LYS A 62 24.44 1.97 3.55
N PRO A 63 23.68 2.04 2.44
CA PRO A 63 24.16 2.72 1.24
C PRO A 63 24.23 4.23 1.47
N GLU A 64 25.38 4.81 1.17
CA GLU A 64 25.60 6.26 1.21
C GLU A 64 25.26 6.95 -0.12
N ARG A 65 25.31 6.21 -1.23
CA ARG A 65 25.10 6.74 -2.58
C ARG A 65 24.18 5.81 -3.37
N ILE A 66 23.05 6.35 -3.81
CA ILE A 66 22.01 5.60 -4.54
C ILE A 66 21.96 6.11 -5.98
N VAL A 67 21.88 5.20 -6.94
CA VAL A 67 21.69 5.51 -8.36
C VAL A 67 20.46 4.76 -8.85
N VAL A 68 19.51 5.48 -9.44
CA VAL A 68 18.28 4.92 -9.98
C VAL A 68 18.41 4.78 -11.49
N LEU A 69 18.46 3.53 -11.98
CA LEU A 69 18.70 3.24 -13.40
C LEU A 69 17.43 3.12 -14.25
N HIS A 70 16.25 3.07 -13.63
CA HIS A 70 14.96 2.92 -14.32
C HIS A 70 13.89 3.77 -13.64
N GLU A 71 12.97 4.36 -14.42
CA GLU A 71 11.80 5.12 -13.95
C GLU A 71 11.05 4.49 -12.75
N ALA A 72 10.83 3.18 -12.74
CA ALA A 72 10.06 2.49 -11.71
C ALA A 72 10.72 2.53 -10.33
N GLY A 73 12.02 2.82 -10.27
CA GLY A 73 12.76 2.99 -9.03
C GLY A 73 12.71 4.40 -8.45
N ILE A 74 12.21 5.41 -9.19
CA ILE A 74 12.26 6.82 -8.75
C ILE A 74 11.29 7.05 -7.58
N ASP A 75 10.01 6.80 -7.79
CA ASP A 75 8.95 7.01 -6.79
C ASP A 75 9.19 6.29 -5.45
N PRO A 76 9.55 4.98 -5.41
CA PRO A 76 9.78 4.31 -4.13
C PRO A 76 11.01 4.85 -3.38
N VAL A 77 12.09 5.23 -4.09
CA VAL A 77 13.29 5.81 -3.46
C VAL A 77 12.96 7.17 -2.84
N LEU A 78 12.25 8.03 -3.56
CA LEU A 78 11.85 9.35 -3.06
C LEU A 78 10.84 9.25 -1.91
N SER A 79 9.92 8.28 -1.98
CA SER A 79 8.92 8.05 -0.92
C SER A 79 9.53 7.63 0.42
N LEU A 80 10.72 7.03 0.38
CA LEU A 80 11.50 6.67 1.56
C LEU A 80 12.34 7.85 2.10
N GLY A 81 12.25 9.04 1.48
CA GLY A 81 13.04 10.21 1.85
C GLY A 81 14.53 10.07 1.51
N LEU A 82 14.88 9.17 0.58
CA LEU A 82 16.25 8.95 0.14
C LEU A 82 16.57 9.87 -1.04
N GLU A 83 17.75 10.50 -1.02
CA GLU A 83 18.23 11.37 -2.10
C GLU A 83 19.24 10.63 -2.98
N PRO A 84 18.89 10.28 -4.23
CA PRO A 84 19.81 9.62 -5.15
C PRO A 84 20.81 10.60 -5.77
N VAL A 85 22.03 10.11 -6.02
CA VAL A 85 23.11 10.88 -6.66
C VAL A 85 22.86 11.04 -8.17
N ALA A 86 22.15 10.09 -8.77
CA ALA A 86 21.72 10.13 -10.17
C ALA A 86 20.41 9.36 -10.34
N MET A 87 19.56 9.85 -11.24
CA MET A 87 18.27 9.24 -11.59
C MET A 87 18.14 9.11 -13.10
N PHE A 88 17.29 8.17 -13.52
CA PHE A 88 16.90 7.99 -14.91
C PHE A 88 16.08 9.20 -15.40
N GLU A 89 16.48 9.80 -16.52
CA GLU A 89 15.74 10.89 -17.15
C GLU A 89 14.65 10.31 -18.05
N ILE A 90 13.40 10.65 -17.76
CA ILE A 90 12.25 10.29 -18.59
C ILE A 90 12.18 11.29 -19.75
N GLN A 91 12.68 10.91 -20.92
CA GLN A 91 12.55 11.71 -22.14
C GLN A 91 11.10 11.70 -22.63
N GLY A 92 10.40 12.83 -22.48
CA GLY A 92 9.01 12.97 -22.93
C GLY A 92 8.19 14.10 -22.28
N GLY A 93 8.77 14.86 -21.34
CA GLY A 93 8.16 16.08 -20.81
C GLY A 93 8.60 17.30 -21.62
N ASP A 94 8.28 17.35 -22.91
CA ASP A 94 8.41 18.59 -23.67
C ASP A 94 7.19 19.49 -23.44
N GLU A 95 7.41 20.78 -23.64
CA GLU A 95 6.65 21.94 -23.15
C GLU A 95 5.28 22.12 -23.86
N SER A 96 4.78 21.05 -24.47
CA SER A 96 3.61 20.99 -25.33
C SER A 96 2.77 19.76 -25.01
N MET A 97 2.36 19.63 -23.76
CA MET A 97 1.11 18.94 -23.45
C MET A 97 -0.06 19.94 -23.60
N PRO A 98 -1.17 19.61 -24.29
CA PRO A 98 -2.44 20.32 -24.10
C PRO A 98 -2.98 20.10 -22.68
#